data_AF-A0A7R8YSI8-F1
#
_entry.id   AF-A0A7R8YSI8-F1
#
_cell.length_a   1.000
_cell.length_b   1.000
_cell.length_c   1.000
_cell.angle_alpha   90.00
_cell.angle_beta   90.00
_cell.angle_gamma   90.00
#
_symmetry.space_group_name_H-M   'P 1'
#
loop_
_entity.id
_entity.type
_entity.pdbx_description
1 polymer ?
#
loop_
_entity_poly.entity_id
_entity_poly.type
_entity_poly.pdbx_seq_one_letter_code
_entity_poly.pdbx_strand_id
1 'polypeptide(L)'
;MYLDDIKLYAGTDDRLRSLLRIIDMFSCDILTEFGLDKRRIQAIRKGHHEPRAGIGDLHIEAMTEKDVYQNLGILQGTHARVGDLKDALLSEFQRLVKLVLKSHLSG
;
A
#
# COMPACT_ATOMS: atom_id res chain seq x y z
N MET A 1 -6.60 -7.01 -7.69
CA MET A 1 -7.13 -7.05 -6.32
C MET A 1 -6.49 -8.26 -5.66
N TYR A 2 -5.55 -8.05 -4.76
CA TYR A 2 -5.12 -9.13 -3.86
C TYR A 2 -6.06 -9.02 -2.66
N LEU A 3 -6.69 -10.14 -2.27
CA LEU A 3 -7.88 -10.14 -1.41
C LEU A 3 -7.70 -9.37 -0.08
N ASP A 4 -6.47 -9.21 0.39
CA ASP A 4 -6.15 -8.59 1.68
C ASP A 4 -5.67 -7.12 1.58
N ASP A 5 -5.27 -6.65 0.39
CA ASP A 5 -4.69 -5.31 0.17
C ASP A 5 -5.62 -4.44 -0.71
N ILE A 6 -6.47 -3.64 -0.05
CA ILE A 6 -7.42 -2.73 -0.73
C ILE A 6 -6.89 -1.29 -0.73
N LYS A 7 -6.80 -0.67 -1.91
CA LYS A 7 -6.48 0.75 -2.07
C LYS A 7 -7.73 1.53 -2.50
N LEU A 8 -8.08 2.56 -1.73
CA LEU A 8 -9.28 3.38 -1.96
C LEU A 8 -8.92 4.72 -2.58
N TYR A 9 -9.77 5.17 -3.49
CA TYR A 9 -9.65 6.47 -4.14
C TYR A 9 -10.99 7.20 -4.04
N ALA A 10 -10.94 8.46 -3.61
CA ALA A 10 -12.11 9.31 -3.52
C ALA A 10 -11.73 10.76 -3.89
N GLY A 11 -12.66 11.47 -4.53
CA GLY A 11 -12.46 12.88 -4.89
C GLY A 11 -12.70 13.86 -3.73
N THR A 12 -13.34 13.40 -2.65
CA THR A 12 -13.63 14.21 -1.45
C THR A 12 -13.52 13.36 -0.19
N ASP A 13 -13.34 14.03 0.94
CA ASP A 13 -13.21 13.42 2.26
C ASP A 13 -14.47 12.67 2.68
N ASP A 14 -15.64 13.24 2.42
CA ASP A 14 -16.93 12.62 2.76
C ASP A 14 -17.15 11.31 1.99
N ARG A 15 -16.73 11.27 0.73
CA ARG A 15 -16.79 10.06 -0.09
C ARG A 15 -15.80 9.02 0.40
N LEU A 16 -14.60 9.43 0.79
CA LEU A 16 -13.62 8.51 1.37
C LEU A 16 -14.12 7.91 2.68
N ARG A 17 -14.69 8.72 3.58
CA ARG A 17 -15.30 8.27 4.83
C ARG A 17 -16.44 7.29 4.58
N SER A 18 -17.29 7.58 3.59
CA SER A 18 -18.38 6.68 3.19
C SER A 18 -17.85 5.33 2.70
N LEU A 19 -16.81 5.33 1.85
CA LEU A 19 -16.17 4.09 1.38
C LEU A 19 -15.55 3.28 2.52
N LEU A 20 -14.86 3.96 3.45
CA LEU A 20 -14.25 3.30 4.61
C LEU A 20 -15.31 2.62 5.49
N ARG A 21 -16.44 3.28 5.76
CA ARG A 21 -17.55 2.70 6.53
C ARG A 21 -18.18 1.49 5.84
N ILE A 22 -18.35 1.56 4.52
CA ILE A 22 -18.87 0.43 3.74
C ILE A 22 -17.96 -0.78 3.91
N ILE A 23 -16.65 -0.59 3.77
CA ILE A 23 -15.71 -1.71 3.84
C ILE A 23 -15.60 -2.24 5.27
N ASP A 24 -15.61 -1.37 6.28
CA ASP A 24 -15.63 -1.78 7.69
C ASP A 24 -16.83 -2.68 8.00
N MET A 25 -18.03 -2.29 7.55
CA MET A 25 -19.25 -3.10 7.65
C MET A 25 -19.10 -4.44 6.95
N PHE A 26 -18.65 -4.45 5.68
CA PHE A 26 -18.48 -5.69 4.92
C PHE A 26 -17.41 -6.61 5.50
N SER A 27 -16.33 -6.06 6.06
CA SER A 27 -15.25 -6.85 6.68
C SER A 27 -15.73 -7.55 7.95
N CYS A 28 -16.53 -6.87 8.78
CA CYS A 28 -17.21 -7.49 9.91
C CYS A 28 -18.12 -8.64 9.46
N ASP A 29 -18.89 -8.46 8.39
CA ASP A 29 -19.82 -9.47 7.87
C ASP A 29 -19.12 -10.74 7.37
N ILE A 30 -17.90 -10.62 6.83
CA ILE A 30 -17.10 -11.77 6.35
C ILE A 30 -16.15 -12.34 7.41
N LEU A 31 -16.24 -11.87 8.67
CA LEU A 31 -15.35 -12.24 9.79
C LEU A 31 -13.86 -11.98 9.49
N THR A 32 -13.56 -10.99 8.66
CA THR A 32 -12.20 -10.52 8.41
C THR A 32 -11.95 -9.30 9.27
N GLU A 33 -10.97 -9.37 10.19
CA GLU A 33 -10.55 -8.19 10.94
C GLU A 33 -9.93 -7.17 9.99
N PHE A 34 -10.66 -6.08 9.74
CA PHE A 34 -10.17 -4.98 8.93
C PHE A 34 -9.19 -4.16 9.78
N GLY A 35 -7.94 -4.62 9.93
CA GLY A 35 -6.90 -3.93 10.68
C GLY A 35 -6.65 -2.51 10.15
N LEU A 36 -7.22 -1.51 10.83
CA LEU A 36 -7.14 -0.08 10.49
C LEU A 36 -5.78 0.52 10.88
N ASP A 37 -5.09 -0.07 11.85
CA ASP A 37 -3.87 0.46 12.48
C ASP A 37 -2.69 0.65 11.51
N LYS A 38 -2.62 -0.20 10.47
CA LYS A 38 -1.56 -0.16 9.45
C LYS A 38 -1.90 0.74 8.27
N ARG A 39 -3.05 1.42 8.28
CA ARG A 39 -3.52 2.18 7.13
C ARG A 39 -3.02 3.60 7.17
N ARG A 40 -2.87 4.15 5.97
CA ARG A 40 -2.40 5.50 5.76
C ARG A 40 -3.24 6.18 4.69
N ILE A 41 -3.43 7.48 4.84
CA ILE A 41 -4.13 8.32 3.87
C ILE A 41 -3.17 9.32 3.24
N GLN A 42 -3.30 9.55 1.94
CA GLN A 42 -2.55 10.58 1.22
C GLN A 42 -3.50 11.42 0.38
N ALA A 43 -3.20 12.71 0.22
CA ALA A 43 -3.87 13.58 -0.72
C ALA A 43 -2.92 13.91 -1.87
N ILE A 44 -3.35 13.64 -3.11
CA ILE A 44 -2.60 13.99 -4.31
C ILE A 44 -3.45 14.91 -5.16
N ARG A 45 -2.91 16.08 -5.50
CA ARG A 45 -3.53 17.01 -6.44
C ARG A 45 -2.55 17.38 -7.53
N LYS A 46 -2.95 17.16 -8.80
CA LYS A 46 -2.10 17.40 -9.98
C LYS A 46 -0.70 16.74 -9.88
N GLY A 47 -0.62 15.57 -9.26
CA GLY A 47 0.65 14.83 -9.09
C GLY A 47 1.51 15.29 -7.91
N HIS A 48 1.07 16.27 -7.12
CA HIS A 48 1.79 16.73 -5.93
C HIS A 48 1.10 16.25 -4.66
N HIS A 49 1.89 15.91 -3.64
CA HIS A 49 1.40 15.58 -2.32
C HIS A 49 0.87 16.85 -1.64
N GLU A 50 -0.39 16.83 -1.20
CA GLU A 50 -0.97 17.93 -0.44
C GLU A 50 -0.97 17.60 1.06
N PRO A 51 -0.55 18.54 1.93
CA PRO A 51 -0.68 18.36 3.37
C PRO A 51 -2.14 18.13 3.76
N ARG A 52 -2.36 17.12 4.59
CA ARG A 52 -3.70 16.74 5.06
C ARG A 52 -3.60 16.12 6.45
N ALA A 53 -4.66 16.31 7.23
CA ALA A 53 -4.84 15.61 8.51
C ALA A 53 -5.36 14.19 8.31
N GLY A 54 -5.01 13.30 9.24
CA GLY A 54 -5.57 11.94 9.29
C GLY A 54 -7.08 11.92 9.51
N ILE A 55 -7.67 10.72 9.43
CA ILE A 55 -9.08 10.48 9.74
C ILE A 55 -9.16 9.97 11.19
N GLY A 56 -9.35 10.90 12.12
CA GLY A 56 -9.26 10.63 13.57
C GLY A 56 -10.27 9.62 14.10
N ASP A 57 -11.50 9.63 13.57
CA ASP A 57 -12.58 8.68 13.92
C ASP A 57 -12.27 7.23 13.53
N LEU A 58 -11.32 7.03 12.61
CA LEU A 58 -10.89 5.71 12.15
C LEU A 58 -9.42 5.42 12.50
N HIS A 59 -8.78 6.29 13.30
CA HIS A 59 -7.36 6.21 13.65
C HIS A 59 -6.41 6.09 12.44
N ILE A 60 -6.78 6.65 11.28
CA ILE A 60 -5.95 6.60 10.07
C ILE A 60 -5.04 7.81 10.02
N GLU A 61 -3.73 7.59 10.06
CA GLU A 61 -2.72 8.65 9.96
C GLU A 61 -2.50 9.11 8.52
N ALA A 62 -2.22 10.40 8.35
CA ALA A 62 -1.82 10.95 7.05
C ALA A 62 -0.36 10.67 6.74
N MET A 63 -0.07 10.35 5.48
CA MET A 63 1.28 10.26 4.96
C MET A 63 1.90 11.65 4.81
N THR A 64 3.19 11.71 5.03
CA THR A 64 4.05 12.81 4.62
C THR A 64 4.57 12.58 3.21
N GLU A 65 5.07 13.62 2.57
CA GLU A 65 5.67 13.53 1.22
C GLU A 65 6.87 12.57 1.15
N LYS A 66 7.55 12.35 2.29
CA LYS A 66 8.71 11.45 2.39
C LYS A 66 8.31 10.01 2.68
N ASP A 67 7.05 9.78 3.07
CA ASP A 67 6.59 8.44 3.39
C ASP A 67 6.43 7.63 2.10
N VAL A 68 6.89 6.39 2.16
CA VAL A 68 6.81 5.46 1.03
C VAL A 68 5.85 4.36 1.42
N TYR A 69 4.74 4.24 0.68
CA TYR A 69 3.78 3.18 0.94
C TYR A 69 4.18 1.93 0.17
N GLN A 70 4.49 0.85 0.88
CA GLN A 70 4.77 -0.44 0.25
C GLN A 70 3.45 -1.13 -0.06
N ASN A 71 3.15 -1.33 -1.34
CA ASN A 71 1.97 -2.05 -1.81
C ASN A 71 2.44 -3.23 -2.66
N LEU A 72 2.12 -4.47 -2.27
CA LEU A 72 2.53 -5.70 -2.94
C LEU A 72 4.05 -5.82 -3.17
N GLY A 73 4.84 -5.38 -2.20
CA GLY A 73 6.31 -5.37 -2.31
C GLY A 73 6.87 -4.23 -3.18
N ILE A 74 6.02 -3.41 -3.79
CA ILE A 74 6.42 -2.25 -4.60
C ILE A 74 6.33 -0.99 -3.76
N LEU A 75 7.42 -0.25 -3.68
CA LEU A 75 7.48 1.07 -3.06
C LEU A 75 6.71 2.07 -3.94
N GLN A 76 5.52 2.47 -3.50
CA GLN A 76 4.72 3.51 -4.13
C GLN A 76 5.01 4.85 -3.44
N GLY A 77 5.76 5.71 -4.14
CA GLY A 77 5.92 7.12 -3.80
C GLY A 77 5.31 8.02 -4.89
N THR A 78 5.19 9.32 -4.61
CA THR A 78 4.66 10.34 -5.55
C THR A 78 5.43 10.39 -6.86
N HIS A 79 6.73 10.09 -6.80
CA HIS A 79 7.56 9.82 -7.96
C HIS A 79 7.88 8.32 -8.00
N ALA A 80 7.29 7.60 -8.96
CA ALA A 80 7.68 6.24 -9.25
C ALA A 80 9.14 6.24 -9.73
N ARG A 81 10.08 5.92 -8.84
CA ARG A 81 11.48 5.67 -9.20
C ARG A 81 11.57 4.31 -9.87
N VAL A 82 11.15 4.24 -11.14
CA VAL A 82 11.10 3.01 -11.93
C VAL A 82 12.48 2.34 -12.00
N GLY A 83 13.56 3.13 -11.96
CA GLY A 83 14.95 2.62 -11.86
C GLY A 83 15.17 1.81 -10.59
N ASP A 84 14.98 2.43 -9.43
CA ASP A 84 15.15 1.80 -8.12
C ASP A 84 14.29 0.53 -7.95
N LEU A 85 13.08 0.53 -8.52
CA LEU A 85 12.21 -0.66 -8.53
C LEU A 85 12.82 -1.80 -9.35
N LYS A 86 13.34 -1.50 -10.55
CA LYS A 86 14.01 -2.49 -11.40
C LYS A 86 15.24 -3.06 -10.73
N ASP A 87 16.03 -2.21 -10.07
CA ASP A 87 17.26 -2.62 -9.39
C ASP A 87 16.96 -3.52 -8.19
N ALA A 88 15.92 -3.20 -7.41
CA ALA A 88 15.47 -4.04 -6.30
C ALA A 88 14.96 -5.40 -6.79
N LEU A 89 14.11 -5.42 -7.84
CA LEU A 89 13.61 -6.65 -8.44
C LEU A 89 14.73 -7.52 -9.01
N LEU A 90 15.68 -6.91 -9.71
CA LEU A 90 16.80 -7.63 -10.31
C LEU A 90 17.70 -8.24 -9.24
N SER A 91 17.98 -7.48 -8.18
CA SER A 91 18.78 -7.96 -7.04
C SER A 91 18.13 -9.17 -6.37
N GLU A 92 16.81 -9.12 -6.15
CA GLU A 92 16.08 -10.20 -5.51
C GLU A 92 15.98 -11.43 -6.42
N PHE A 93 15.74 -11.23 -7.72
CA PHE A 93 15.78 -12.30 -8.71
C PHE A 93 17.14 -13.01 -8.73
N GLN A 94 18.24 -12.25 -8.76
CA GLN A 94 19.59 -12.81 -8.71
C GLN A 94 19.86 -13.57 -7.41
N ARG A 95 19.35 -13.08 -6.28
CA ARG A 95 19.45 -13.76 -4.98
C ARG A 95 18.73 -15.11 -5.01
N LEU A 96 17.50 -15.16 -5.53
CA LEU A 96 16.72 -16.38 -5.66
C LEU A 96 17.40 -17.39 -6.60
N VAL A 97 17.88 -16.95 -7.77
CA VAL A 97 18.62 -17.82 -8.69
C VAL A 97 19.85 -18.42 -8.01
N LYS A 98 20.63 -17.62 -7.29
CA LYS A 98 21.80 -18.12 -6.53
C LYS A 98 21.40 -19.14 -5.46
N LEU A 99 20.29 -18.92 -4.76
CA LEU A 99 19.79 -19.86 -3.77
C LEU A 99 19.37 -21.20 -4.40
N VAL A 100 18.65 -21.15 -5.51
CA VAL A 100 18.27 -22.36 -6.26
C VAL A 100 19.51 -23.11 -6.75
N LEU A 101 20.47 -22.41 -7.37
CA LEU A 101 21.70 -23.04 -7.84
C LEU A 101 22.55 -23.64 -6.70
N LYS A 102 22.53 -23.02 -5.51
CA LYS A 102 23.23 -23.50 -4.31
C LYS A 102 22.46 -24.54 -3.51
N SER A 103 21.19 -24.75 -3.81
CA SER A 103 20.36 -25.72 -3.08
C SER A 103 20.75 -27.16 -3.36
N HIS A 104 21.63 -27.41 -4.34
CA HIS A 104 22.01 -28.74 -4.82
C HIS A 104 20.80 -29.65 -5.08
N LEU A 105 19.62 -29.07 -5.35
CA LEU A 105 18.46 -29.77 -5.88
C LEU A 105 18.80 -30.21 -7.30
N SER A 106 19.47 -31.35 -7.39
CA SER A 106 19.50 -32.16 -8.61
C SER A 106 18.07 -32.52 -8.96
N GLY A 107 17.68 -32.25 -10.21
CA GLY A 107 16.45 -32.81 -10.77
C GLY A 107 16.47 -34.34 -10.79
#